data_AF-A0A843JL08-F1
#
_entry.id   AF-A0A843JL08-F1
#
_cell.length_a   1.000
_cell.length_b   1.000
_cell.length_c   1.000
_cell.angle_alpha   90.00
_cell.angle_beta   90.00
_cell.angle_gamma   90.00
#
_symmetry.space_group_name_H-M   'P 1'
#
loop_
_entity.id
_entity.type
_entity.pdbx_description
1 polymer ?
#
loop_
_entity_poly.entity_id
_entity_poly.type
_entity_poly.pdbx_seq_one_letter_code
_entity_poly.pdbx_strand_id
1 'polypeptide(L)'
;MLEALINPRKAEKGPWKMFFVGLVYASLSLLLVHWFFSGDPNLSNASGMLVVLFCIMFSFPFMYYIIKTEGREDEEVEGLYNVWQAHKDAIYAFMGLFLGFVVAFSFWNIVLQDANLLNFQIQTYCQINRPSDVQGCVQEYSSAKVNLTGSSINGVRLLSIIENNVYVMIFTLIFSLIFGAGALFILVWNASVIGAAVGIFTRYNVSEIPLGIARYAIHGFPEIAAYFITALAGGIFGVGLIRHGLRDKRFLKIVENVILLIFLALVILIIAALLEVYITPLIFR
;
A
#
# COMPACT_ATOMS: atom_id res chain seq x y z
N MET A 1 21.41 -14.84 0.30
CA MET A 1 19.94 -14.67 0.30
C MET A 1 19.60 -13.48 -0.59
N LEU A 2 18.49 -13.49 -1.33
CA LEU A 2 18.10 -12.38 -2.21
C LEU A 2 18.02 -11.04 -1.45
N GLU A 3 17.66 -11.05 -0.16
CA GLU A 3 17.64 -9.84 0.67
C GLU A 3 19.03 -9.24 0.95
N ALA A 4 20.12 -9.93 0.60
CA ALA A 4 21.49 -9.46 0.75
C ALA A 4 22.04 -8.75 -0.50
N LEU A 5 21.32 -8.74 -1.63
CA LEU A 5 21.73 -8.03 -2.85
C LEU A 5 21.79 -6.51 -2.63
N ILE A 6 20.91 -5.99 -1.79
CA ILE A 6 20.86 -4.58 -1.41
C ILE A 6 20.88 -4.54 0.12
N ASN A 7 21.92 -3.94 0.70
CA ASN A 7 22.07 -3.87 2.14
C ASN A 7 20.95 -3.01 2.76
N PRO A 8 19.99 -3.57 3.50
CA PRO A 8 18.84 -2.83 4.00
C PRO A 8 19.21 -1.79 5.06
N ARG A 9 20.35 -1.98 5.75
CA ARG A 9 20.88 -1.02 6.74
C ARG A 9 21.57 0.18 6.10
N LYS A 10 22.05 0.02 4.86
CA LYS A 10 22.66 1.09 4.05
C LYS A 10 21.74 1.55 2.93
N ALA A 11 20.51 1.04 2.87
CA ALA A 11 19.52 1.47 1.90
C ALA A 11 19.21 2.93 2.20
N GLU A 12 19.85 3.79 1.40
CA GLU A 12 19.68 5.24 1.43
C GLU A 12 18.19 5.56 1.22
N LYS A 13 17.65 6.57 1.93
CA LYS A 13 16.23 7.01 1.89
C LYS A 13 15.80 7.58 0.51
N GLY A 14 16.42 7.15 -0.58
CA GLY A 14 16.18 7.63 -1.94
C GLY A 14 14.92 6.99 -2.54
N PRO A 15 13.90 7.78 -2.94
CA PRO A 15 12.65 7.26 -3.49
C PRO A 15 12.85 6.38 -4.73
N TRP A 16 13.76 6.76 -5.62
CA TRP A 16 14.06 6.00 -6.84
C TRP A 16 14.69 4.63 -6.56
N LYS A 17 15.59 4.55 -5.58
CA LYS A 17 16.20 3.26 -5.20
C LYS A 17 15.14 2.32 -4.66
N MET A 18 14.27 2.84 -3.79
CA MET A 18 13.17 2.07 -3.23
C MET A 18 12.12 1.68 -4.26
N PHE A 19 11.87 2.52 -5.26
CA PHE A 19 11.03 2.17 -6.40
C PHE A 19 11.53 0.92 -7.13
N PHE A 20 12.82 0.86 -7.46
CA PHE A 20 13.39 -0.33 -8.10
C PHE A 20 13.40 -1.55 -7.19
N VAL A 21 13.63 -1.38 -5.88
CA VAL A 21 13.49 -2.46 -4.90
C VAL A 21 12.07 -3.03 -4.95
N GLY A 22 11.06 -2.16 -4.92
CA GLY A 22 9.65 -2.56 -4.97
C GLY A 22 9.31 -3.28 -6.27
N LEU A 23 9.75 -2.72 -7.40
CA LEU A 23 9.56 -3.29 -8.73
C LEU A 23 10.11 -4.73 -8.81
N VAL A 24 11.35 -4.94 -8.34
CA VAL A 24 12.01 -6.25 -8.38
C VAL A 24 11.33 -7.23 -7.43
N TYR A 25 11.05 -6.84 -6.19
CA TYR A 25 10.49 -7.77 -5.20
C TYR A 25 9.06 -8.17 -5.52
N ALA A 26 8.19 -7.25 -5.95
CA ALA A 26 6.84 -7.61 -6.39
C ALA A 26 6.87 -8.49 -7.66
N SER A 27 7.77 -8.22 -8.60
CA SER A 27 7.96 -9.08 -9.78
C SER A 27 8.38 -10.49 -9.39
N LEU A 28 9.39 -10.61 -8.52
CA LEU A 28 9.85 -11.90 -8.02
C LEU A 28 8.74 -12.65 -7.30
N SER A 29 7.94 -11.98 -6.46
CA SER A 29 6.82 -12.62 -5.77
C SER A 29 5.79 -13.20 -6.72
N LEU A 30 5.38 -12.46 -7.76
CA LEU A 30 4.43 -12.97 -8.76
C LEU A 30 5.02 -14.13 -9.57
N LEU A 31 6.25 -13.97 -10.07
CA LEU A 31 6.89 -14.99 -10.91
C LEU A 31 7.16 -16.28 -10.15
N LEU A 32 7.60 -16.19 -8.88
CA LEU A 32 7.79 -17.36 -8.04
C LEU A 32 6.47 -18.09 -7.81
N VAL A 33 5.39 -17.37 -7.50
CA VAL A 33 4.10 -18.02 -7.29
C VAL A 33 3.57 -18.67 -8.55
N HIS A 34 3.67 -17.97 -9.67
CA HIS A 34 3.26 -18.49 -10.97
C HIS A 34 4.04 -19.74 -11.37
N TRP A 35 5.37 -19.76 -11.22
CA TRP A 35 6.18 -20.89 -11.68
C TRP A 35 6.17 -22.10 -10.74
N PHE A 36 6.11 -21.87 -9.43
CA PHE A 36 6.26 -22.96 -8.45
C PHE A 36 4.92 -23.50 -7.92
N PHE A 37 3.85 -22.71 -7.92
CA PHE A 37 2.59 -23.08 -7.25
C PHE A 37 1.37 -23.18 -8.18
N SER A 38 1.49 -22.79 -9.46
CA SER A 38 0.38 -22.91 -10.43
C SER A 38 -0.04 -24.36 -10.70
N GLY A 39 0.90 -25.31 -10.63
CA GLY A 39 0.64 -26.74 -10.85
C GLY A 39 0.01 -27.48 -9.68
N ASP A 40 -0.01 -26.90 -8.47
CA ASP A 40 -0.59 -27.54 -7.28
C ASP A 40 -2.05 -27.08 -7.07
N PRO A 41 -3.04 -27.99 -6.97
CA PRO A 41 -4.45 -27.61 -6.84
C PRO A 41 -4.80 -26.78 -5.60
N ASN A 42 -4.07 -26.94 -4.49
CA ASN A 42 -4.37 -26.24 -3.24
C ASN A 42 -3.64 -24.89 -3.18
N LEU A 43 -2.37 -24.87 -3.54
CA LEU A 43 -1.55 -23.66 -3.49
C LEU A 43 -1.90 -22.69 -4.62
N SER A 44 -2.33 -23.18 -5.78
CA SER A 44 -2.83 -22.32 -6.86
C SER A 44 -4.03 -21.47 -6.43
N ASN A 45 -4.99 -22.04 -5.69
CA ASN A 45 -6.13 -21.30 -5.14
C ASN A 45 -5.71 -20.24 -4.11
N ALA A 46 -4.58 -20.44 -3.43
CA ALA A 46 -4.02 -19.51 -2.46
C ALA A 46 -3.05 -18.47 -3.07
N SER A 47 -2.87 -18.45 -4.41
CA SER A 47 -1.81 -17.70 -5.09
C SER A 47 -1.79 -16.22 -4.73
N GLY A 48 -2.92 -15.52 -4.76
CA GLY A 48 -2.97 -14.10 -4.39
C GLY A 48 -2.47 -13.79 -2.98
N MET A 49 -2.66 -14.70 -2.02
CA MET A 49 -2.12 -14.55 -0.66
C MET A 49 -0.63 -14.88 -0.60
N LEU A 50 -0.18 -15.90 -1.35
CA LEU A 50 1.24 -16.25 -1.44
C LEU A 50 2.06 -15.11 -2.06
N VAL A 51 1.52 -14.44 -3.08
CA VAL A 51 2.16 -13.26 -3.71
C VAL A 51 2.40 -12.16 -2.68
N VAL A 52 1.39 -11.84 -1.88
CA VAL A 52 1.49 -10.86 -0.80
C VAL A 52 2.52 -11.32 0.23
N LEU A 53 2.47 -12.58 0.65
CA LEU A 53 3.39 -13.14 1.64
C LEU A 53 4.86 -13.03 1.20
N PHE A 54 5.20 -13.46 -0.01
CA PHE A 54 6.58 -13.35 -0.52
C PHE A 54 7.02 -11.89 -0.63
N CYS A 55 6.14 -11.00 -1.08
CA CYS A 55 6.48 -9.59 -1.25
C CYS A 55 6.76 -8.93 0.11
N ILE A 56 5.99 -9.30 1.14
CA ILE A 56 6.25 -8.91 2.54
C ILE A 56 7.60 -9.45 2.98
N MET A 57 7.89 -10.74 2.79
CA MET A 57 9.16 -11.34 3.22
C MET A 57 10.38 -10.62 2.63
N PHE A 58 10.36 -10.34 1.31
CA PHE A 58 11.46 -9.64 0.65
C PHE A 58 11.60 -8.17 1.10
N SER A 59 10.49 -7.51 1.39
CA SER A 59 10.46 -6.07 1.70
C SER A 59 10.60 -5.76 3.19
N PHE A 60 10.38 -6.75 4.06
CA PHE A 60 10.38 -6.60 5.53
C PHE A 60 11.67 -5.97 6.08
N PRO A 61 12.88 -6.38 5.66
CA PRO A 61 14.11 -5.79 6.19
C PRO A 61 14.18 -4.27 5.96
N PHE A 62 13.77 -3.79 4.77
CA PHE A 62 13.83 -2.37 4.43
C PHE A 62 12.90 -1.56 5.32
N MET A 63 11.64 -1.98 5.45
CA MET A 63 10.68 -1.27 6.28
C MET A 63 11.08 -1.29 7.76
N TYR A 64 11.55 -2.43 8.27
CA TYR A 64 12.01 -2.55 9.66
C TYR A 64 13.17 -1.59 9.96
N TYR A 65 14.21 -1.55 9.13
CA TYR A 65 15.38 -0.71 9.40
C TYR A 65 15.10 0.79 9.21
N ILE A 66 14.25 1.16 8.26
CA ILE A 66 13.82 2.56 8.09
C ILE A 66 13.05 3.00 9.34
N ILE A 67 11.97 2.31 9.73
CA ILE A 67 11.17 2.66 10.92
C ILE A 67 12.04 2.74 12.18
N LYS A 68 12.95 1.78 12.36
CA LYS A 68 13.85 1.76 13.51
C LYS A 68 14.77 2.99 13.53
N THR A 69 15.23 3.46 12.37
CA THR A 69 16.06 4.66 12.25
C THR A 69 15.23 5.92 12.52
N GLU A 70 14.04 6.02 11.92
CA GLU A 70 13.11 7.13 12.15
C GLU A 70 12.74 7.27 13.63
N GLY A 71 12.50 6.17 14.33
CA GLY A 71 12.21 6.19 15.77
C GLY A 71 13.37 6.66 16.64
N ARG A 72 14.61 6.72 16.13
CA ARG A 72 15.73 7.36 16.83
C ARG A 72 15.81 8.84 16.52
N GLU A 73 15.63 9.22 15.26
CA GLU A 73 15.66 10.61 14.80
C GLU A 73 14.51 11.42 15.43
N ASP A 74 13.34 10.81 15.65
CA ASP A 74 12.18 11.45 16.28
C ASP A 74 12.46 11.94 17.73
N GLU A 75 13.37 11.28 18.46
CA GLU A 75 13.73 11.66 19.83
C GLU A 75 14.35 13.08 19.91
N GLU A 76 14.92 13.55 18.81
CA GLU A 76 15.70 14.78 18.74
C GLU A 76 14.92 15.97 18.15
N VAL A 77 13.72 15.75 17.61
CA VAL A 77 12.94 16.78 16.89
C VAL A 77 11.61 17.11 17.59
N GLU A 78 11.17 18.35 17.47
CA GLU A 78 9.90 18.85 18.02
C GLU A 78 9.22 19.80 17.04
N GLY A 79 7.89 19.82 17.11
CA GLY A 79 7.07 20.71 16.32
C GLY A 79 6.85 20.21 14.89
N LEU A 80 5.65 20.53 14.36
CA LEU A 80 5.14 19.96 13.11
C LEU A 80 6.12 20.06 11.94
N TYR A 81 6.75 21.23 11.75
CA TYR A 81 7.69 21.44 10.64
C TYR A 81 8.94 20.56 10.76
N ASN A 82 9.59 20.53 11.92
CA ASN A 82 10.83 19.75 12.10
C ASN A 82 10.55 18.25 12.06
N VAL A 83 9.44 17.80 12.65
CA VAL A 83 8.97 16.41 12.58
C VAL A 83 8.75 16.00 11.13
N TRP A 84 8.06 16.83 10.34
CA TRP A 84 7.92 16.56 8.90
C TRP A 84 9.27 16.52 8.17
N GLN A 85 10.15 17.50 8.42
CA GLN A 85 11.46 17.53 7.76
C GLN A 85 12.32 16.30 8.09
N ALA A 86 12.23 15.77 9.31
CA ALA A 86 12.94 14.56 9.71
C ALA A 86 12.43 13.32 8.96
N HIS A 87 11.11 13.19 8.83
CA HIS A 87 10.50 11.93 8.36
C HIS A 87 10.12 11.90 6.88
N LYS A 88 10.08 13.04 6.18
CA LYS A 88 9.66 13.12 4.76
C LYS A 88 10.46 12.19 3.85
N ASP A 89 11.76 11.98 4.12
CA ASP A 89 12.61 11.16 3.27
C ASP A 89 12.24 9.67 3.39
N ALA A 90 11.88 9.21 4.59
CA ALA A 90 11.32 7.87 4.79
C ALA A 90 9.95 7.70 4.14
N ILE A 91 9.09 8.73 4.21
CA ILE A 91 7.79 8.73 3.53
C ILE A 91 8.00 8.61 2.01
N TYR A 92 8.89 9.41 1.42
CA TYR A 92 9.18 9.33 -0.02
C TYR A 92 9.82 8.00 -0.43
N ALA A 93 10.74 7.47 0.39
CA ALA A 93 11.33 6.14 0.20
C ALA A 93 10.24 5.07 0.14
N PHE A 94 9.29 5.08 1.08
CA PHE A 94 8.18 4.15 1.13
C PHE A 94 7.17 4.33 -0.01
N MET A 95 6.88 5.56 -0.41
CA MET A 95 6.04 5.83 -1.57
C MET A 95 6.69 5.33 -2.87
N GLY A 96 8.00 5.47 -3.00
CA GLY A 96 8.77 4.87 -4.09
C GLY A 96 8.59 3.35 -4.12
N LEU A 97 8.80 2.68 -2.98
CA LEU A 97 8.60 1.24 -2.82
C LEU A 97 7.19 0.80 -3.25
N PHE A 98 6.17 1.49 -2.77
CA PHE A 98 4.77 1.23 -3.10
C PHE A 98 4.48 1.38 -4.60
N LEU A 99 4.98 2.46 -5.21
CA LEU A 99 4.81 2.67 -6.65
C LEU A 99 5.48 1.56 -7.46
N GLY A 100 6.64 1.08 -7.00
CA GLY A 100 7.31 -0.09 -7.58
C GLY A 100 6.44 -1.35 -7.54
N PHE A 101 5.78 -1.60 -6.40
CA PHE A 101 4.81 -2.69 -6.26
C PHE A 101 3.64 -2.54 -7.24
N VAL A 102 3.01 -1.37 -7.30
CA VAL A 102 1.87 -1.12 -8.18
C VAL A 102 2.24 -1.35 -9.65
N VAL A 103 3.37 -0.83 -10.10
CA VAL A 103 3.84 -1.01 -11.48
C VAL A 103 4.09 -2.48 -11.78
N ALA A 104 4.81 -3.20 -10.91
CA ALA A 104 5.12 -4.60 -11.12
C ALA A 104 3.86 -5.48 -11.09
N PHE A 105 2.98 -5.30 -10.10
CA PHE A 105 1.72 -6.05 -10.02
C PHE A 105 0.82 -5.77 -11.22
N SER A 106 0.69 -4.52 -11.65
CA SER A 106 -0.09 -4.16 -12.85
C SER A 106 0.48 -4.83 -14.10
N PHE A 107 1.80 -4.70 -14.32
CA PHE A 107 2.46 -5.24 -15.51
C PHE A 107 2.30 -6.76 -15.60
N TRP A 108 2.66 -7.49 -14.54
CA TRP A 108 2.62 -8.95 -14.56
C TRP A 108 1.20 -9.52 -14.55
N ASN A 109 0.24 -8.85 -13.89
CA ASN A 109 -1.17 -9.23 -14.00
C ASN A 109 -1.64 -9.21 -15.46
N ILE A 110 -1.23 -8.18 -16.21
CA ILE A 110 -1.60 -8.01 -17.61
C ILE A 110 -0.85 -8.97 -18.54
N VAL A 111 0.44 -9.21 -18.28
CA VAL A 111 1.30 -10.05 -19.12
C VAL A 111 1.01 -11.54 -18.91
N LEU A 112 0.82 -11.98 -17.67
CA LEU A 112 0.61 -13.40 -17.37
C LEU A 112 -0.85 -13.83 -17.57
N GLN A 113 -1.80 -12.91 -17.37
CA GLN A 113 -3.25 -13.18 -17.45
C GLN A 113 -3.68 -14.42 -16.66
N ASP A 114 -2.99 -14.70 -15.56
CA ASP A 114 -3.29 -15.82 -14.67
C ASP A 114 -4.33 -15.37 -13.62
N ALA A 115 -5.54 -15.91 -13.75
CA ALA A 115 -6.68 -15.55 -12.90
C ALA A 115 -6.47 -15.85 -11.42
N ASN A 116 -5.51 -16.73 -11.06
CA ASN A 116 -5.24 -17.09 -9.69
C ASN A 116 -4.30 -16.12 -8.99
N LEU A 117 -3.38 -15.47 -9.73
CA LEU A 117 -2.28 -14.71 -9.13
C LEU A 117 -2.73 -13.51 -8.30
N LEU A 118 -3.88 -12.91 -8.63
CA LEU A 118 -4.47 -11.80 -7.89
C LEU A 118 -5.95 -12.05 -7.53
N ASN A 119 -6.34 -13.32 -7.38
CA ASN A 119 -7.74 -13.72 -7.15
C ASN A 119 -8.37 -13.07 -5.90
N PHE A 120 -7.67 -13.06 -4.76
CA PHE A 120 -8.16 -12.41 -3.54
C PHE A 120 -8.23 -10.89 -3.69
N GLN A 121 -7.27 -10.29 -4.40
CA GLN A 121 -7.22 -8.86 -4.63
C GLN A 121 -8.36 -8.38 -5.54
N ILE A 122 -8.69 -9.16 -6.57
CA ILE A 122 -9.87 -8.94 -7.42
C ILE A 122 -11.15 -9.03 -6.58
N GLN A 123 -11.23 -9.98 -5.64
CA GLN A 123 -12.37 -10.07 -4.73
C GLN A 123 -12.51 -8.80 -3.87
N THR A 124 -11.42 -8.28 -3.29
CA THR A 124 -11.44 -7.01 -2.56
C THR A 124 -11.84 -5.84 -3.46
N TYR A 125 -11.29 -5.77 -4.67
CA TYR A 125 -11.69 -4.75 -5.65
C TYR A 125 -13.21 -4.79 -5.92
N CYS A 126 -13.76 -5.98 -6.11
CA CYS A 126 -15.20 -6.18 -6.33
C CYS A 126 -16.05 -5.83 -5.10
N GLN A 127 -15.59 -6.13 -3.89
CA GLN A 127 -16.28 -5.73 -2.65
C GLN A 127 -16.37 -4.20 -2.53
N ILE A 128 -15.31 -3.49 -2.91
CA ILE A 128 -15.28 -2.02 -2.84
C ILE A 128 -16.15 -1.40 -3.94
N ASN A 129 -16.09 -1.92 -5.17
CA ASN A 129 -16.69 -1.25 -6.33
C ASN A 129 -18.10 -1.76 -6.70
N ARG A 130 -18.45 -3.01 -6.36
CA ARG A 130 -19.76 -3.61 -6.64
C ARG A 130 -20.25 -4.44 -5.42
N PRO A 131 -20.43 -3.82 -4.24
CA PRO A 131 -20.76 -4.54 -3.00
C PRO A 131 -22.06 -5.35 -3.08
N SER A 132 -23.01 -4.95 -3.91
CA SER A 132 -24.29 -5.65 -4.08
C SER A 132 -24.18 -6.94 -4.92
N ASP A 133 -23.11 -7.13 -5.68
CA ASP A 133 -22.92 -8.30 -6.56
C ASP A 133 -21.43 -8.61 -6.74
N VAL A 134 -20.79 -8.98 -5.63
CA VAL A 134 -19.36 -9.32 -5.60
C VAL A 134 -19.09 -10.57 -6.43
N GLN A 135 -19.97 -11.57 -6.38
CA GLN A 135 -19.78 -12.84 -7.09
C GLN A 135 -19.86 -12.66 -8.61
N GLY A 136 -20.83 -11.89 -9.11
CA GLY A 136 -20.91 -11.54 -10.53
C GLY A 136 -19.69 -10.75 -10.99
N CYS A 137 -19.21 -9.79 -10.19
CA CYS A 137 -17.98 -9.04 -10.48
C CYS A 137 -16.74 -9.92 -10.55
N VAL A 138 -16.55 -10.83 -9.58
CA VAL A 138 -15.41 -11.74 -9.58
C VAL A 138 -15.50 -12.66 -10.79
N GLN A 139 -16.68 -13.19 -11.13
CA GLN A 139 -16.85 -14.06 -12.29
C GLN A 139 -16.54 -13.34 -13.62
N GLU A 140 -16.91 -12.06 -13.72
CA GLU A 140 -16.64 -11.18 -14.86
C GLU A 140 -15.13 -10.96 -15.07
N TYR A 141 -14.34 -10.85 -14.00
CA TYR A 141 -12.90 -10.55 -14.08
C TYR A 141 -11.98 -11.76 -13.94
N SER A 142 -12.48 -12.89 -13.41
CA SER A 142 -11.74 -14.16 -13.32
C SER A 142 -11.76 -14.95 -14.63
N SER A 143 -12.74 -14.67 -15.50
CA SER A 143 -12.79 -15.18 -16.87
C SER A 143 -12.34 -14.05 -17.79
N ALA A 144 -11.27 -14.18 -18.58
CA ALA A 144 -10.71 -13.13 -19.43
C ALA A 144 -11.65 -12.56 -20.55
N LYS A 145 -12.98 -12.70 -20.40
CA LYS A 145 -14.03 -12.13 -21.24
C LYS A 145 -14.80 -11.08 -20.43
N VAL A 146 -14.35 -9.83 -20.53
CA VAL A 146 -14.96 -8.69 -19.84
C VAL A 146 -16.15 -8.17 -20.65
N ASN A 147 -17.37 -8.27 -20.11
CA ASN A 147 -18.58 -7.62 -20.62
C ASN A 147 -19.01 -6.52 -19.64
N LEU A 148 -18.54 -5.29 -19.87
CA LEU A 148 -18.75 -4.17 -18.95
C LEU A 148 -20.23 -3.75 -18.87
N THR A 149 -20.76 -3.67 -17.65
CA THR A 149 -21.98 -2.91 -17.35
C THR A 149 -21.61 -1.79 -16.37
N GLY A 150 -21.67 -0.54 -16.85
CA GLY A 150 -21.38 0.63 -16.04
C GLY A 150 -22.60 1.01 -15.20
N SER A 151 -22.52 0.83 -13.88
CA SER A 151 -23.48 1.41 -12.95
C SER A 151 -22.73 2.18 -11.86
N SER A 152 -23.10 3.44 -11.68
CA SER A 152 -22.57 4.34 -10.66
C SER A 152 -23.75 5.03 -9.98
N ILE A 153 -23.86 4.86 -8.66
CA ILE A 153 -24.85 5.53 -7.81
C ILE A 153 -24.11 6.60 -7.00
N ASN A 154 -24.41 7.88 -7.23
CA ASN A 154 -23.59 9.02 -6.80
C ASN A 154 -24.05 9.75 -5.51
N GLY A 155 -24.92 9.16 -4.68
CA GLY A 155 -25.50 9.88 -3.53
C GLY A 155 -24.76 9.75 -2.19
N VAL A 156 -24.08 8.61 -1.93
CA VAL A 156 -23.60 8.23 -0.57
C VAL A 156 -22.08 7.96 -0.54
N ARG A 157 -21.35 8.33 -1.59
CA ARG A 157 -19.99 7.82 -1.86
C ARG A 157 -18.87 8.42 -0.99
N LEU A 158 -18.96 9.68 -0.56
CA LEU A 158 -17.85 10.35 0.13
C LEU A 158 -17.64 9.84 1.55
N LEU A 159 -18.71 9.73 2.35
CA LEU A 159 -18.60 9.27 3.73
C LEU A 159 -18.12 7.82 3.81
N SER A 160 -18.59 6.95 2.91
CA SER A 160 -18.15 5.56 2.86
C SER A 160 -16.67 5.41 2.45
N ILE A 161 -16.17 6.25 1.54
CA ILE A 161 -14.74 6.30 1.19
C ILE A 161 -13.91 6.73 2.40
N ILE A 162 -14.30 7.84 3.05
CA ILE A 162 -13.57 8.35 4.23
C ILE A 162 -13.56 7.29 5.34
N GLU A 163 -14.72 6.69 5.63
CA GLU A 163 -14.85 5.65 6.65
C GLU A 163 -13.91 4.46 6.36
N ASN A 164 -13.93 3.92 5.14
CA ASN A 164 -13.04 2.84 4.73
C ASN A 164 -11.56 3.21 4.89
N ASN A 165 -11.16 4.39 4.42
CA ASN A 165 -9.78 4.83 4.49
C ASN A 165 -9.32 5.11 5.94
N VAL A 166 -10.21 5.61 6.79
CA VAL A 166 -9.95 5.75 8.24
C VAL A 166 -9.78 4.37 8.90
N TYR A 167 -10.58 3.38 8.53
CA TYR A 167 -10.38 2.00 9.00
C TYR A 167 -8.99 1.47 8.61
N VAL A 168 -8.59 1.62 7.34
CA VAL A 168 -7.25 1.21 6.88
C VAL A 168 -6.14 1.96 7.63
N MET A 169 -6.32 3.26 7.88
CA MET A 169 -5.39 4.07 8.68
C MET A 169 -5.25 3.53 10.12
N ILE A 170 -6.36 3.24 10.80
CA ILE A 170 -6.36 2.67 12.16
C ILE A 170 -5.68 1.31 12.19
N PHE A 171 -5.99 0.42 11.24
CA PHE A 171 -5.32 -0.88 11.15
C PHE A 171 -3.81 -0.73 10.90
N THR A 172 -3.41 0.21 10.06
CA THR A 172 -2.01 0.52 9.78
C THR A 172 -1.28 0.98 11.05
N LEU A 173 -1.91 1.86 11.83
CA LEU A 173 -1.37 2.33 13.12
C LEU A 173 -1.14 1.17 14.09
N ILE A 174 -2.17 0.33 14.29
CA ILE A 174 -2.14 -0.79 15.24
C ILE A 174 -1.11 -1.83 14.81
N PHE A 175 -1.09 -2.22 13.54
CA PHE A 175 -0.14 -3.22 13.03
C PHE A 175 1.30 -2.73 13.12
N SER A 176 1.54 -1.45 12.81
CA SER A 176 2.87 -0.88 12.95
C SER A 176 3.30 -0.72 14.40
N LEU A 177 2.36 -0.38 15.31
CA LEU A 177 2.62 -0.35 16.74
C LEU A 177 3.05 -1.72 17.29
N ILE A 178 2.34 -2.79 16.91
CA ILE A 178 2.57 -4.14 17.45
C ILE A 178 3.82 -4.78 16.84
N PHE A 179 4.00 -4.67 15.52
CA PHE A 179 5.03 -5.42 14.79
C PHE A 179 6.15 -4.55 14.19
N GLY A 180 6.12 -3.23 14.41
CA GLY A 180 7.02 -2.27 13.77
C GLY A 180 6.73 -2.16 12.28
N ALA A 181 7.23 -3.10 11.48
CA ALA A 181 6.99 -3.19 10.04
C ALA A 181 5.66 -3.88 9.67
N GLY A 182 4.74 -4.09 10.64
CA GLY A 182 3.47 -4.79 10.42
C GLY A 182 2.56 -4.12 9.38
N ALA A 183 2.67 -2.80 9.22
CA ALA A 183 1.96 -2.05 8.18
C ALA A 183 2.31 -2.52 6.76
N LEU A 184 3.43 -3.23 6.55
CA LEU A 184 3.82 -3.77 5.25
C LEU A 184 2.74 -4.68 4.64
N PHE A 185 2.01 -5.44 5.47
CA PHE A 185 0.91 -6.27 5.00
C PHE A 185 -0.19 -5.42 4.34
N ILE A 186 -0.64 -4.36 5.01
CA ILE A 186 -1.67 -3.45 4.51
C ILE A 186 -1.21 -2.77 3.21
N LEU A 187 0.05 -2.39 3.15
CA LEU A 187 0.61 -1.66 2.01
C LEU A 187 0.79 -2.56 0.78
N VAL A 188 1.33 -3.76 0.94
CA VAL A 188 1.47 -4.74 -0.15
C VAL A 188 0.09 -5.20 -0.63
N TRP A 189 -0.85 -5.40 0.30
CA TRP A 189 -2.24 -5.71 -0.04
C TRP A 189 -2.86 -4.62 -0.90
N ASN A 190 -2.82 -3.35 -0.46
CA ASN A 190 -3.36 -2.23 -1.23
C ASN A 190 -2.68 -2.07 -2.60
N ALA A 191 -1.34 -2.20 -2.68
CA ALA A 191 -0.64 -2.14 -3.96
C ALA A 191 -1.09 -3.24 -4.93
N SER A 192 -1.31 -4.46 -4.42
CA SER A 192 -1.76 -5.59 -5.24
C SER A 192 -3.24 -5.46 -5.68
N VAL A 193 -4.11 -4.89 -4.84
CA VAL A 193 -5.50 -4.51 -5.21
C VAL A 193 -5.49 -3.45 -6.32
N ILE A 194 -4.65 -2.42 -6.22
CA ILE A 194 -4.50 -1.42 -7.28
C ILE A 194 -3.94 -2.08 -8.55
N GLY A 195 -2.96 -2.98 -8.44
CA GLY A 195 -2.42 -3.71 -9.59
C GLY A 195 -3.48 -4.54 -10.34
N ALA A 196 -4.37 -5.20 -9.60
CA ALA A 196 -5.52 -5.89 -10.17
C ALA A 196 -6.49 -4.92 -10.85
N ALA A 197 -6.82 -3.81 -10.18
CA ALA A 197 -7.71 -2.77 -10.68
C ALA A 197 -7.20 -2.11 -11.96
N VAL A 198 -5.89 -1.86 -12.06
CA VAL A 198 -5.24 -1.37 -13.29
C VAL A 198 -5.41 -2.38 -14.42
N GLY A 199 -5.18 -3.68 -14.18
CA GLY A 199 -5.41 -4.73 -15.18
C GLY A 199 -6.84 -4.74 -15.71
N ILE A 200 -7.82 -4.66 -14.81
CA ILE A 200 -9.24 -4.59 -15.14
C ILE A 200 -9.56 -3.34 -15.97
N PHE A 201 -9.14 -2.16 -15.49
CA PHE A 201 -9.44 -0.88 -16.13
C PHE A 201 -8.82 -0.76 -17.53
N THR A 202 -7.59 -1.24 -17.68
CA THR A 202 -6.86 -1.25 -18.96
C THR A 202 -7.32 -2.34 -19.91
N ARG A 203 -8.30 -3.16 -19.51
CA ARG A 203 -8.77 -4.33 -20.25
C ARG A 203 -7.62 -5.27 -20.62
N TYR A 204 -6.65 -5.39 -19.72
CA TYR A 204 -5.44 -6.17 -19.92
C TYR A 204 -4.63 -5.76 -21.16
N ASN A 205 -4.65 -4.48 -21.52
CA ASN A 205 -3.78 -3.91 -22.55
C ASN A 205 -2.58 -3.20 -21.92
N VAL A 206 -1.38 -3.68 -22.24
CA VAL A 206 -0.11 -3.15 -21.73
C VAL A 206 0.09 -1.67 -22.08
N SER A 207 -0.37 -1.22 -23.25
CA SER A 207 -0.21 0.20 -23.66
C SER A 207 -0.98 1.17 -22.78
N GLU A 208 -2.03 0.70 -22.11
CA GLU A 208 -2.91 1.52 -21.27
C GLU A 208 -2.49 1.56 -19.80
N ILE A 209 -1.44 0.80 -19.41
CA ILE A 209 -0.93 0.79 -18.02
C ILE A 209 -0.67 2.20 -17.48
N PRO A 210 0.03 3.11 -18.21
CA PRO A 210 0.26 4.45 -17.71
C PRO A 210 -1.04 5.21 -17.40
N LEU A 211 -2.06 5.05 -18.25
CA LEU A 211 -3.37 5.67 -18.05
C LEU A 211 -4.09 5.08 -16.84
N GLY A 212 -4.05 3.76 -16.66
CA GLY A 212 -4.64 3.08 -15.51
C GLY A 212 -3.99 3.49 -14.20
N ILE A 213 -2.66 3.54 -14.14
CA ILE A 213 -1.93 4.03 -12.96
C ILE A 213 -2.26 5.49 -12.70
N ALA A 214 -2.28 6.35 -13.72
CA ALA A 214 -2.60 7.77 -13.57
C ALA A 214 -3.99 7.99 -12.97
N ARG A 215 -4.99 7.18 -13.34
CA ARG A 215 -6.34 7.25 -12.77
C ARG A 215 -6.36 7.06 -11.26
N TYR A 216 -5.68 6.04 -10.77
CA TYR A 216 -5.62 5.75 -9.33
C TYR A 216 -4.65 6.67 -8.58
N ALA A 217 -3.62 7.19 -9.25
CA ALA A 217 -2.61 8.04 -8.62
C ALA A 217 -3.16 9.38 -8.08
N ILE A 218 -4.21 9.95 -8.69
CA ILE A 218 -4.75 11.26 -8.29
C ILE A 218 -5.15 11.30 -6.82
N HIS A 219 -5.93 10.33 -6.36
CA HIS A 219 -6.36 10.21 -4.97
C HIS A 219 -5.49 9.22 -4.19
N GLY A 220 -5.01 8.15 -4.84
CA GLY A 220 -4.23 7.11 -4.21
C GLY A 220 -2.87 7.59 -3.70
N PHE A 221 -2.21 8.56 -4.36
CA PHE A 221 -0.92 9.05 -3.87
C PHE A 221 -1.05 9.81 -2.53
N PRO A 222 -2.00 10.77 -2.36
CA PRO A 222 -2.34 11.31 -1.05
C PRO A 222 -2.76 10.25 -0.02
N GLU A 223 -3.64 9.32 -0.40
CA GLU A 223 -4.14 8.28 0.53
C GLU A 223 -3.02 7.39 1.08
N ILE A 224 -2.17 6.87 0.20
CA ILE A 224 -1.05 6.02 0.60
C ILE A 224 0.01 6.81 1.38
N ALA A 225 0.22 8.09 1.06
CA ALA A 225 1.07 8.96 1.87
C ALA A 225 0.54 9.09 3.31
N ALA A 226 -0.78 9.25 3.49
CA ALA A 226 -1.40 9.23 4.81
C ALA A 226 -1.15 7.91 5.54
N TYR A 227 -1.31 6.76 4.88
CA TYR A 227 -1.00 5.46 5.48
C TYR A 227 0.47 5.30 5.87
N PHE A 228 1.41 5.80 5.06
CA PHE A 228 2.83 5.76 5.42
C PHE A 228 3.18 6.67 6.59
N ILE A 229 2.59 7.86 6.67
CA ILE A 229 2.72 8.74 7.84
C ILE A 229 2.19 8.02 9.09
N THR A 230 1.04 7.37 8.99
CA THR A 230 0.45 6.61 10.10
C THR A 230 1.29 5.38 10.47
N ALA A 231 1.85 4.67 9.50
CA ALA A 231 2.78 3.57 9.75
C ALA A 231 4.03 4.05 10.49
N LEU A 232 4.63 5.16 10.07
CA LEU A 232 5.74 5.76 10.81
C LEU A 232 5.34 6.14 12.23
N ALA A 233 4.20 6.79 12.41
CA ALA A 233 3.69 7.16 13.73
C ALA A 233 3.53 5.93 14.66
N GLY A 234 2.95 4.83 14.16
CA GLY A 234 2.82 3.60 14.94
C GLY A 234 4.15 2.96 15.29
N GLY A 235 5.07 2.87 14.32
CA GLY A 235 6.39 2.30 14.53
C GLY A 235 7.28 3.13 15.47
N ILE A 236 7.26 4.46 15.33
CA ILE A 236 7.97 5.41 16.20
C ILE A 236 7.43 5.30 17.62
N PHE A 237 6.11 5.29 17.81
CA PHE A 237 5.50 5.10 19.12
C PHE A 237 5.96 3.78 19.76
N GLY A 238 5.90 2.67 19.02
CA GLY A 238 6.30 1.36 19.52
C GLY A 238 7.78 1.31 19.93
N VAL A 239 8.67 1.87 19.10
CA VAL A 239 10.11 1.98 19.41
C VAL A 239 10.33 2.86 20.63
N GLY A 240 9.67 4.02 20.72
CA GLY A 240 9.77 4.94 21.85
C GLY A 240 9.31 4.32 23.17
N LEU A 241 8.19 3.60 23.14
CA LEU A 241 7.65 2.90 24.31
C LEU A 241 8.63 1.86 24.86
N ILE A 242 9.22 1.05 23.98
CA ILE A 242 10.19 0.01 24.35
C ILE A 242 11.48 0.62 24.92
N ARG A 243 11.93 1.76 24.39
CA ARG A 243 13.22 2.36 24.76
C ARG A 243 13.17 3.17 26.06
N HIS A 244 12.13 3.95 26.26
CA HIS A 244 12.08 4.95 27.34
C HIS A 244 11.02 4.64 28.41
N GLY A 245 10.02 3.81 28.10
CA GLY A 245 8.91 3.53 29.01
C GLY A 245 7.96 4.71 29.20
N LEU A 246 6.79 4.46 29.80
CA LEU A 246 5.66 5.41 29.82
C LEU A 246 5.90 6.73 30.60
N ARG A 247 6.86 6.75 31.53
CA ARG A 247 7.08 7.87 32.46
C ARG A 247 8.25 8.77 32.07
N ASP A 248 8.94 8.46 30.98
CA ASP A 248 10.09 9.24 30.54
C ASP A 248 9.66 10.49 29.78
N LYS A 249 10.36 11.61 29.99
CA LYS A 249 10.05 12.89 29.33
C LYS A 249 10.24 12.81 27.82
N ARG A 250 11.20 12.03 27.34
CA ARG A 250 11.43 11.77 25.91
C ARG A 250 10.26 10.98 25.33
N PHE A 251 9.70 10.04 26.08
CA PHE A 251 8.52 9.31 25.62
C PHE A 251 7.31 10.24 25.44
N LEU A 252 7.07 11.18 26.36
CA LEU A 252 5.98 12.15 26.22
C LEU A 252 6.12 13.03 24.97
N LYS A 253 7.35 13.43 24.64
CA LYS A 253 7.68 14.14 23.41
C LYS A 253 7.39 13.29 22.16
N ILE A 254 7.77 12.02 22.16
CA ILE A 254 7.44 11.09 21.07
C ILE A 254 5.91 11.00 20.89
N VAL A 255 5.17 10.90 21.99
CA VAL A 255 3.69 10.87 21.94
C VAL A 255 3.13 12.13 21.28
N GLU A 256 3.67 13.31 21.58
CA GLU A 256 3.27 14.56 20.94
C GLU A 256 3.54 14.53 19.42
N ASN A 257 4.73 14.12 19.00
CA ASN A 257 5.09 13.98 17.58
C ASN A 257 4.19 12.98 16.85
N VAL A 258 3.88 11.84 17.48
CA VAL A 258 2.97 10.82 16.95
C VAL A 258 1.57 11.38 16.74
N ILE A 259 1.05 12.18 17.68
CA ILE A 259 -0.25 12.84 17.54
C ILE A 259 -0.23 13.83 16.36
N LEU A 260 0.85 14.60 16.19
CA LEU A 260 1.01 15.52 15.06
C LEU A 260 1.02 14.77 13.72
N LEU A 261 1.73 13.64 13.63
CA LEU A 261 1.76 12.81 12.44
C LEU A 261 0.39 12.20 12.11
N ILE A 262 -0.33 11.68 13.11
CA ILE A 262 -1.69 11.14 12.92
C ILE A 262 -2.66 12.23 12.45
N PHE A 263 -2.59 13.42 13.04
CA PHE A 263 -3.40 14.56 12.60
C PHE A 263 -3.10 14.95 11.14
N LEU A 264 -1.82 15.03 10.77
CA LEU A 264 -1.41 15.30 9.40
C LEU A 264 -1.93 14.23 8.42
N ALA A 265 -1.80 12.94 8.78
CA ALA A 265 -2.32 11.84 7.96
C ALA A 265 -3.84 11.95 7.74
N LEU A 266 -4.60 12.27 8.79
CA LEU A 266 -6.06 12.43 8.68
C LEU A 266 -6.44 13.59 7.74
N VAL A 267 -5.75 14.72 7.80
CA VAL A 267 -5.98 15.86 6.90
C VAL A 267 -5.71 15.45 5.44
N ILE A 268 -4.59 14.77 5.19
CA ILE A 268 -4.23 14.29 3.84
C ILE A 268 -5.27 13.28 3.33
N LEU A 269 -5.77 12.40 4.19
CA LEU A 269 -6.77 11.38 3.85
C LEU A 269 -8.13 12.00 3.47
N ILE A 270 -8.53 13.08 4.13
CA ILE A 270 -9.72 13.86 3.74
C ILE A 270 -9.52 14.48 2.35
N ILE A 271 -8.34 15.04 2.07
CA ILE A 271 -8.00 15.58 0.75
C ILE A 271 -8.05 14.47 -0.32
N ALA A 272 -7.53 13.28 -0.01
CA ALA A 272 -7.58 12.12 -0.90
C ALA A 272 -9.02 11.74 -1.29
N ALA A 273 -9.92 11.66 -0.30
CA ALA A 273 -11.33 11.33 -0.54
C ALA A 273 -12.04 12.39 -1.40
N LEU A 274 -11.74 13.67 -1.20
CA LEU A 274 -12.27 14.75 -2.06
C LEU A 274 -11.76 14.62 -3.50
N LEU A 275 -10.48 14.28 -3.68
CA LEU A 275 -9.88 14.02 -4.99
C LEU A 275 -10.54 12.81 -5.69
N GLU A 276 -10.85 11.74 -4.95
CA GLU A 276 -11.49 10.55 -5.51
C GLU A 276 -12.93 10.83 -5.96
N VAL A 277 -13.70 11.52 -5.13
CA VAL A 277 -15.14 11.72 -5.40
C VAL A 277 -15.39 12.82 -6.42
N TYR A 278 -14.65 13.92 -6.35
CA TYR A 278 -14.97 15.12 -7.14
C TYR A 278 -14.04 15.35 -8.33
N ILE A 279 -12.77 14.96 -8.26
CA ILE A 279 -11.78 15.32 -9.29
C ILE A 279 -11.49 14.15 -10.24
N THR A 280 -11.24 12.96 -9.70
CA THR A 280 -10.91 11.76 -10.50
C THR A 280 -11.98 11.45 -11.57
N PRO A 281 -13.30 11.49 -11.28
CA PRO A 281 -14.34 11.19 -12.27
C PRO A 281 -14.51 12.27 -13.34
N LEU A 282 -14.07 13.52 -13.08
CA LEU A 282 -14.09 14.58 -14.08
C LEU A 282 -13.01 14.37 -15.15
N ILE A 283 -11.87 13.81 -14.76
CA ILE A 283 -10.71 13.59 -15.63
C ILE A 283 -10.83 12.23 -16.35
N PHE A 284 -11.29 11.19 -15.66
CA PHE A 284 -11.41 9.83 -16.18
C PHE A 284 -12.89 9.42 -16.21
N ARG A 285 -13.53 9.62 -17.37
CA ARG A 285 -14.93 9.23 -17.63
C ARG A 285 -15.03 7.79 -18.12
#